data_AF-A0AB38R641-F1
#
_entry.id   AF-A0AB38R641-F1
#
_cell.length_a   1.000
_cell.length_b   1.000
_cell.length_c   1.000
_cell.angle_alpha   90.00
_cell.angle_beta   90.00
_cell.angle_gamma   90.00
#
_symmetry.space_group_name_H-M   'P 1'
#
loop_
_entity.id
_entity.type
_entity.pdbx_description
1 polymer ?
#
loop_
_entity_poly.entity_id
_entity_poly.type
_entity_poly.pdbx_seq_one_letter_code
_entity_poly.pdbx_strand_id
1 'polypeptide(L)'
;MKIISLCPSNTELLAYLGMLDYLIAVDSHSDWPPSICKLPRVGPDLNIDMEKVEALKPDLVLASLSVPGMERNVQELEKRNIPHIVFAPNSLHDIAEDLLRLGETLGKKQAAQAIARRYCSLIETYRQLAANVKHPARLYWEWWPKPIFTPGKTNWLSEISELAGGMNIFSDVAKANVQSDWDEVVKRNPSHICLVWVGVQTKKMNKDAVLKRPDAEKVEAVRAGRIYVLEEALYCRPSPRLLLGLKKLAALLHPSVFPPDDGMDPLLEY
;
A
#
# COMPACT_ATOMS: atom_id res chain seq x y z
N MET A 1 12.24 -0.34 -24.97
CA MET A 1 10.86 -0.62 -24.54
C MET A 1 10.30 0.64 -23.91
N LYS A 2 9.06 1.01 -24.21
CA LYS A 2 8.36 2.18 -23.69
C LYS A 2 7.21 1.73 -22.81
N ILE A 3 7.32 1.97 -21.52
CA ILE A 3 6.35 1.54 -20.51
C ILE A 3 5.59 2.76 -19.99
N ILE A 4 4.28 2.62 -19.84
CA ILE A 4 3.44 3.57 -19.11
C ILE A 4 2.88 2.87 -17.88
N SER A 5 2.96 3.53 -16.72
CA SER A 5 2.36 3.01 -15.49
C SER A 5 1.11 3.81 -15.13
N LEU A 6 -0.01 3.12 -14.91
CA LEU A 6 -1.30 3.75 -14.58
C LEU A 6 -1.65 3.67 -13.08
N CYS A 7 -0.71 3.24 -12.24
CA CYS A 7 -0.91 3.14 -10.79
C CYS A 7 0.41 3.37 -10.03
N PRO A 8 0.40 4.07 -8.88
CA PRO A 8 1.58 4.24 -8.04
C PRO A 8 2.30 2.93 -7.68
N SER A 9 1.55 1.90 -7.26
CA SER A 9 2.15 0.61 -6.88
C SER A 9 2.88 -0.06 -8.04
N ASN A 10 2.35 0.05 -9.26
CA ASN A 10 2.99 -0.48 -10.47
C ASN A 10 4.29 0.26 -10.81
N THR A 11 4.32 1.57 -10.60
CA THR A 11 5.52 2.40 -10.77
C THR A 11 6.59 2.00 -9.77
N GLU A 12 6.18 1.73 -8.52
CA GLU A 12 7.06 1.26 -7.46
C GLU A 12 7.64 -0.13 -7.79
N LEU A 13 6.87 -1.05 -8.35
CA LEU A 13 7.39 -2.35 -8.84
C LEU A 13 8.51 -2.17 -9.87
N LEU A 14 8.34 -1.28 -10.86
CA LEU A 14 9.39 -0.98 -11.85
C LEU A 14 10.65 -0.41 -11.20
N ALA A 15 10.49 0.46 -10.21
CA ALA A 15 11.60 1.04 -9.48
C ALA A 15 12.41 -0.03 -8.73
N TYR A 16 11.75 -0.95 -8.03
CA TYR A 16 12.40 -2.06 -7.33
C TYR A 16 13.09 -3.05 -8.27
N LEU A 17 12.63 -3.16 -9.52
CA LEU A 17 13.30 -3.95 -10.56
C LEU A 17 14.48 -3.21 -11.23
N GLY A 18 14.71 -1.93 -10.90
CA GLY A 18 15.73 -1.10 -11.53
C GLY A 18 15.41 -0.76 -12.99
N MET A 19 14.13 -0.67 -13.36
CA MET A 19 13.66 -0.59 -14.75
C MET A 19 13.02 0.76 -15.12
N LEU A 20 13.34 1.82 -14.37
CA LEU A 20 12.76 3.15 -14.59
C LEU A 20 13.16 3.80 -15.91
N ASP A 21 14.28 3.41 -16.51
CA ASP A 21 14.71 3.92 -17.81
C ASP A 21 13.73 3.58 -18.95
N TYR A 22 12.88 2.56 -18.76
CA TYR A 22 11.82 2.23 -19.70
C TYR A 22 10.52 3.01 -19.48
N LEU A 23 10.39 3.70 -18.34
CA LEU A 23 9.15 4.38 -17.96
C LEU A 23 9.08 5.75 -18.65
N ILE A 24 8.10 5.92 -19.52
CA ILE A 24 7.95 7.13 -20.35
C ILE A 24 6.80 8.04 -19.92
N ALA A 25 5.84 7.53 -19.14
CA ALA A 25 4.77 8.30 -18.54
C ALA A 25 4.15 7.54 -17.37
N VAL A 26 3.45 8.28 -16.50
CA VAL A 26 2.83 7.76 -15.28
C VAL A 26 1.47 8.39 -15.03
N ASP A 27 0.65 7.78 -14.16
CA ASP A 27 -0.53 8.42 -13.60
C ASP A 27 -0.16 9.66 -12.74
N SER A 28 -1.18 10.40 -12.30
CA SER A 28 -1.02 11.66 -11.57
C SER A 28 -0.59 11.51 -10.10
N HIS A 29 -0.69 10.32 -9.53
CA HIS A 29 -0.40 10.00 -8.12
C HIS A 29 0.94 9.31 -7.93
N SER A 30 1.55 8.76 -8.98
CA SER A 30 2.91 8.21 -8.93
C SER A 30 3.94 9.29 -8.55
N ASP A 31 4.50 9.22 -7.34
CA ASP A 31 5.38 10.26 -6.78
C ASP A 31 6.74 9.72 -6.30
N TRP A 32 7.01 8.43 -6.50
CA TRP A 32 8.26 7.79 -6.13
C TRP A 32 8.78 6.81 -7.20
N PRO A 33 10.10 6.74 -7.40
CA PRO A 33 11.13 7.60 -6.79
C PRO A 33 11.13 9.02 -7.37
N PRO A 34 11.75 10.01 -6.70
CA PRO A 34 11.70 11.42 -7.14
C PRO A 34 12.14 11.69 -8.58
N SER A 35 12.94 10.80 -9.18
CA SER A 35 13.38 10.87 -10.57
C SER A 35 12.20 10.82 -11.57
N ILE A 36 11.11 10.13 -11.24
CA ILE A 36 9.94 9.99 -12.11
C ILE A 36 9.03 11.24 -12.10
N CYS A 37 9.26 12.18 -11.18
CA CYS A 37 8.42 13.36 -11.04
C CYS A 37 8.35 14.22 -12.31
N LYS A 38 9.39 14.16 -13.16
CA LYS A 38 9.49 14.89 -14.43
C LYS A 38 8.77 14.21 -15.60
N LEU A 39 8.30 12.97 -15.43
CA LEU A 39 7.64 12.24 -16.50
C LEU A 39 6.25 12.83 -16.82
N PRO A 40 5.82 12.75 -18.09
CA PRO A 40 4.46 13.07 -18.51
C PRO A 40 3.39 12.38 -17.65
N ARG A 41 2.30 13.10 -17.39
CA ARG A 41 1.14 12.60 -16.64
C ARG A 41 -0.02 12.31 -17.56
N VAL A 42 -0.54 11.09 -17.48
CA VAL A 42 -1.66 10.63 -18.32
C VAL A 42 -3.02 10.70 -17.61
N GLY A 43 -3.12 11.36 -16.46
CA GLY A 43 -4.38 11.53 -15.72
C GLY A 43 -4.39 10.82 -14.36
N PRO A 44 -5.38 11.08 -13.49
CA PRO A 44 -5.54 10.39 -12.22
C PRO A 44 -6.09 8.97 -12.43
N ASP A 45 -5.93 8.12 -11.43
CA ASP A 45 -6.30 6.69 -11.38
C ASP A 45 -7.59 6.34 -12.12
N LEU A 46 -8.68 7.05 -11.83
CA LEU A 46 -9.99 6.81 -12.39
C LEU A 46 -10.17 7.51 -13.75
N ASN A 47 -9.47 8.59 -14.04
CA ASN A 47 -9.68 9.40 -15.25
C ASN A 47 -8.40 9.46 -16.10
N ILE A 48 -7.87 8.29 -16.47
CA ILE A 48 -6.74 8.17 -17.38
C ILE A 48 -7.16 8.66 -18.78
N ASP A 49 -6.36 9.56 -19.34
CA ASP A 49 -6.45 10.10 -20.67
C ASP A 49 -5.88 9.08 -21.67
N MET A 50 -6.76 8.22 -22.18
CA MET A 50 -6.39 7.14 -23.09
C MET A 50 -5.90 7.64 -24.45
N GLU A 51 -6.30 8.83 -24.88
CA GLU A 51 -5.75 9.46 -26.09
C GLU A 51 -4.27 9.81 -25.90
N LYS A 52 -3.90 10.35 -24.74
CA LYS A 52 -2.48 10.58 -24.40
C LYS A 52 -1.70 9.27 -24.28
N VAL A 53 -2.28 8.24 -23.65
CA VAL A 53 -1.64 6.91 -23.54
C VAL A 53 -1.35 6.36 -24.94
N GLU A 54 -2.34 6.39 -25.83
CA GLU A 54 -2.19 5.88 -27.21
C GLU A 54 -1.20 6.71 -28.04
N ALA A 55 -1.22 8.04 -27.91
CA ALA A 55 -0.32 8.94 -28.62
C ALA A 55 1.17 8.69 -28.31
N LEU A 56 1.48 8.22 -27.11
CA LEU A 56 2.83 7.86 -26.68
C LEU A 56 3.32 6.51 -27.26
N LYS A 57 2.40 5.73 -27.86
CA LYS A 57 2.66 4.42 -28.49
C LYS A 57 3.44 3.47 -27.58
N PRO A 58 2.94 3.14 -26.37
CA PRO A 58 3.65 2.28 -25.43
C PRO A 58 3.81 0.87 -25.99
N ASP A 59 4.93 0.22 -25.62
CA ASP A 59 5.13 -1.21 -25.87
C ASP A 59 4.43 -2.05 -24.79
N LEU A 60 4.20 -1.47 -23.61
CA LEU A 60 3.53 -2.10 -22.48
C LEU A 60 2.90 -1.04 -21.55
N VAL A 61 1.68 -1.31 -21.07
CA VAL A 61 1.03 -0.53 -20.02
C VAL A 61 0.86 -1.36 -18.76
N LEU A 62 1.24 -0.80 -17.59
CA LEU A 62 1.01 -1.42 -16.29
C LEU A 62 -0.29 -0.87 -15.69
N ALA A 63 -1.37 -1.64 -15.79
CA ALA A 63 -2.68 -1.32 -15.22
C ALA A 63 -2.88 -2.01 -13.85
N SER A 64 -3.88 -1.56 -13.10
CA SER A 64 -4.19 -2.12 -11.78
C SER A 64 -5.70 -2.27 -11.58
N LEU A 65 -6.10 -3.22 -10.74
CA LEU A 65 -7.46 -3.37 -10.20
C LEU A 65 -7.47 -3.27 -8.66
N SER A 66 -6.45 -2.63 -8.07
CA SER A 66 -6.36 -2.42 -6.63
C SER A 66 -7.38 -1.40 -6.10
N VAL A 67 -7.89 -0.52 -6.95
CA VAL A 67 -8.92 0.47 -6.63
C VAL A 67 -10.19 0.20 -7.44
N PRO A 68 -11.39 0.17 -6.81
CA PRO A 68 -12.65 0.01 -7.52
C PRO A 68 -12.84 1.06 -8.62
N GLY A 69 -13.19 0.61 -9.82
CA GLY A 69 -13.44 1.47 -10.97
C GLY A 69 -12.26 1.58 -11.93
N MET A 70 -11.08 1.03 -11.61
CA MET A 70 -9.95 0.99 -12.55
C MET A 70 -10.17 -0.01 -13.70
N GLU A 71 -11.18 -0.88 -13.64
CA GLU A 71 -11.59 -1.79 -14.71
C GLU A 71 -11.85 -1.05 -16.03
N ARG A 72 -12.35 0.20 -15.94
CA ARG A 72 -12.57 1.05 -17.11
C ARG A 72 -11.28 1.28 -17.90
N ASN A 73 -10.14 1.40 -17.22
CA ASN A 73 -8.86 1.64 -17.86
C ASN A 73 -8.42 0.39 -18.62
N VAL A 74 -8.59 -0.78 -18.02
CA VAL A 74 -8.30 -2.09 -18.66
C VAL A 74 -9.16 -2.27 -19.91
N GLN A 75 -10.47 -2.01 -19.80
CA GLN A 75 -11.40 -2.10 -20.95
C GLN A 75 -11.00 -1.17 -22.10
N GLU A 76 -10.54 0.05 -21.81
CA GLU A 76 -10.09 0.98 -22.86
C GLU A 76 -8.76 0.56 -23.50
N LEU A 77 -7.84 -0.05 -22.73
CA LEU A 77 -6.60 -0.64 -23.27
C LEU A 77 -6.91 -1.82 -24.19
N GLU A 78 -7.84 -2.70 -23.80
CA GLU A 78 -8.31 -3.82 -24.62
C GLU A 78 -8.93 -3.33 -25.94
N LYS A 79 -9.86 -2.36 -25.88
CA LYS A 79 -10.51 -1.78 -27.08
C LYS A 79 -9.51 -1.19 -28.08
N ARG A 80 -8.41 -0.61 -27.59
CA ARG A 80 -7.34 -0.01 -28.41
C ARG A 80 -6.25 -1.00 -28.81
N ASN A 81 -6.35 -2.25 -28.38
CA ASN A 81 -5.31 -3.27 -28.59
C ASN A 81 -3.93 -2.82 -28.06
N ILE A 82 -3.90 -2.10 -26.94
CA ILE A 82 -2.65 -1.66 -26.30
C ILE A 82 -2.16 -2.80 -25.38
N PRO A 83 -0.93 -3.31 -25.57
CA PRO A 83 -0.37 -4.37 -24.73
C PRO A 83 -0.29 -3.92 -23.27
N HIS A 84 -0.75 -4.76 -22.35
CA HIS A 84 -0.81 -4.40 -20.94
C HIS A 84 -0.67 -5.60 -20.00
N ILE A 85 -0.25 -5.33 -18.77
CA ILE A 85 -0.36 -6.23 -17.63
C ILE A 85 -1.31 -5.60 -16.61
N VAL A 86 -2.17 -6.43 -16.02
CA VAL A 86 -3.06 -6.03 -14.92
C VAL A 86 -2.58 -6.68 -13.62
N PHE A 87 -2.38 -5.85 -12.60
CA PHE A 87 -2.03 -6.25 -11.24
C PHE A 87 -3.17 -6.00 -10.25
N ALA A 88 -3.43 -6.94 -9.35
CA ALA A 88 -4.49 -6.85 -8.34
C ALA A 88 -4.08 -7.53 -7.01
N PRO A 89 -2.91 -7.18 -6.44
CA PRO A 89 -2.42 -7.83 -5.22
C PRO A 89 -3.31 -7.50 -4.02
N ASN A 90 -3.61 -8.52 -3.20
CA ASN A 90 -4.34 -8.38 -1.95
C ASN A 90 -3.49 -8.76 -0.71
N SER A 91 -2.35 -9.40 -0.92
CA SER A 91 -1.42 -9.86 0.12
C SER A 91 0.02 -9.45 -0.18
N LEU A 92 0.90 -9.56 0.82
CA LEU A 92 2.33 -9.36 0.60
C LEU A 92 2.90 -10.41 -0.35
N HIS A 93 2.37 -11.64 -0.33
CA HIS A 93 2.78 -12.69 -1.26
C HIS A 93 2.45 -12.32 -2.72
N ASP A 94 1.27 -11.77 -2.99
CA ASP A 94 0.89 -11.36 -4.34
C ASP A 94 1.86 -10.29 -4.90
N ILE A 95 2.34 -9.37 -4.04
CA ILE A 95 3.33 -8.37 -4.44
C ILE A 95 4.66 -9.02 -4.87
N ALA A 96 5.07 -10.09 -4.20
CA ALA A 96 6.26 -10.85 -4.60
C ALA A 96 6.05 -11.55 -5.95
N GLU A 97 4.86 -12.12 -6.19
CA GLU A 97 4.50 -12.71 -7.48
C GLU A 97 4.41 -11.66 -8.60
N ASP A 98 3.92 -10.46 -8.30
CA ASP A 98 3.87 -9.33 -9.23
C ASP A 98 5.27 -8.86 -9.65
N LEU A 99 6.23 -8.82 -8.71
CA LEU A 99 7.65 -8.58 -9.01
C LEU A 99 8.21 -9.64 -9.98
N LEU A 100 7.93 -10.92 -9.73
CA LEU A 100 8.38 -12.03 -10.56
C LEU A 100 7.76 -11.96 -11.97
N ARG A 101 6.45 -11.75 -12.06
CA ARG A 101 5.69 -11.65 -13.32
C ARG A 101 6.13 -10.46 -14.16
N LEU A 102 6.31 -9.29 -13.54
CA LEU A 102 6.83 -8.12 -14.23
C LEU A 102 8.25 -8.36 -14.71
N GLY A 103 9.10 -8.92 -13.85
CA GLY A 103 10.47 -9.29 -14.20
C GLY A 103 10.56 -10.25 -15.38
N GLU A 104 9.74 -11.29 -15.41
CA GLU A 104 9.70 -12.24 -16.52
C GLU A 104 9.27 -11.57 -17.83
N THR A 105 8.24 -10.71 -17.78
CA THR A 105 7.77 -9.96 -18.95
C THR A 105 8.85 -9.03 -19.53
N LEU A 106 9.64 -8.41 -18.66
CA LEU A 106 10.71 -7.49 -19.07
C LEU A 106 12.04 -8.20 -19.41
N GLY A 107 12.09 -9.53 -19.34
CA GLY A 107 13.34 -10.29 -19.55
C GLY A 107 14.37 -10.08 -18.43
N LYS A 108 13.91 -9.77 -17.21
CA LYS A 108 14.70 -9.45 -16.00
C LYS A 108 14.47 -10.45 -14.88
N LYS A 109 14.28 -11.72 -15.23
CA LYS A 109 13.97 -12.82 -14.29
C LYS A 109 14.93 -12.90 -13.10
N GLN A 110 16.24 -12.77 -13.31
CA GLN A 110 17.22 -12.87 -12.21
C GLN A 110 17.09 -11.69 -11.23
N ALA A 111 16.90 -10.47 -11.73
CA ALA A 111 16.72 -9.28 -10.89
C ALA A 111 15.44 -9.40 -10.06
N ALA A 112 14.34 -9.82 -10.69
CA ALA A 112 13.06 -10.05 -10.02
C ALA A 112 13.15 -11.14 -8.94
N GLN A 113 13.81 -12.26 -9.23
CA GLN A 113 14.05 -13.31 -8.24
C GLN A 113 14.92 -12.83 -7.08
N ALA A 114 15.94 -11.99 -7.34
CA ALA A 114 16.79 -11.45 -6.29
C ALA A 114 15.99 -10.54 -5.33
N ILE A 115 15.21 -9.61 -5.88
CA ILE A 115 14.42 -8.68 -5.06
C ILE A 115 13.27 -9.39 -4.33
N ALA A 116 12.55 -10.32 -4.99
CA ALA A 116 11.49 -11.10 -4.38
C ALA A 116 12.03 -11.96 -3.21
N ARG A 117 13.22 -12.56 -3.35
CA ARG A 117 13.87 -13.29 -2.24
C ARG A 117 14.18 -12.40 -1.05
N ARG A 118 14.73 -11.20 -1.27
CA ARG A 118 15.01 -10.24 -0.19
C ARG A 118 13.71 -9.79 0.50
N TYR A 119 12.70 -9.48 -0.29
CA TYR A 119 11.37 -9.11 0.17
C TYR A 119 10.74 -10.20 1.07
N CYS A 120 10.71 -11.45 0.60
CA CYS A 120 10.18 -12.56 1.39
C CYS A 120 11.01 -12.85 2.65
N SER A 121 12.35 -12.72 2.58
CA SER A 121 13.23 -12.89 3.74
C SER A 121 12.97 -11.85 4.82
N LEU A 122 12.67 -10.60 4.43
CA LEU A 122 12.35 -9.54 5.38
C LEU A 122 11.00 -9.79 6.07
N ILE A 123 9.99 -10.26 5.33
CA ILE A 123 8.71 -10.68 5.91
C ILE A 123 8.92 -11.76 6.96
N GLU A 124 9.72 -12.79 6.66
CA GLU A 124 9.99 -13.87 7.61
C GLU A 124 10.76 -13.36 8.84
N THR A 125 11.69 -12.43 8.67
CA THR A 125 12.39 -11.79 9.80
C THR A 125 11.40 -11.09 10.73
N TYR A 126 10.47 -10.31 10.18
CA TYR A 126 9.46 -9.61 10.99
C TYR A 126 8.47 -10.58 11.64
N ARG A 127 8.12 -11.68 10.96
CA ARG A 127 7.29 -12.75 11.54
C ARG A 127 7.94 -13.36 12.79
N GLN A 128 9.24 -13.62 12.73
CA GLN A 128 10.00 -14.15 13.87
C GLN A 128 10.10 -13.14 15.02
N LEU A 129 10.29 -11.85 14.71
CA LEU A 129 10.28 -10.79 15.73
C LEU A 129 8.90 -10.65 16.38
N ALA A 130 7.83 -10.62 15.58
CA ALA A 130 6.45 -10.53 16.05
C ALA A 130 6.06 -11.67 16.99
N ALA A 131 6.60 -12.87 16.80
CA ALA A 131 6.39 -14.02 17.70
C ALA A 131 6.89 -13.77 19.14
N ASN A 132 7.80 -12.81 19.34
CA ASN A 132 8.29 -12.43 20.67
C ASN A 132 7.41 -11.37 21.36
N VAL A 133 6.38 -10.85 20.70
CA VAL A 133 5.47 -9.85 21.26
C VAL A 133 4.44 -10.53 22.19
N LYS A 134 4.53 -10.25 23.49
CA LYS A 134 3.64 -10.83 24.50
C LYS A 134 2.23 -10.22 24.52
N HIS A 135 2.12 -8.95 24.12
CA HIS A 135 0.88 -8.19 24.18
C HIS A 135 0.61 -7.50 22.84
N PRO A 136 -0.05 -8.20 21.89
CA PRO A 136 -0.28 -7.64 20.58
C PRO A 136 -1.13 -6.37 20.62
N ALA A 137 -0.72 -5.34 19.87
CA ALA A 137 -1.48 -4.12 19.74
C ALA A 137 -2.77 -4.35 18.94
N ARG A 138 -3.93 -4.00 19.50
CA ARG A 138 -5.21 -4.00 18.77
C ARG A 138 -5.31 -2.74 17.91
N LEU A 139 -5.18 -2.90 16.60
CA LEU A 139 -5.10 -1.82 15.62
C LEU A 139 -6.44 -1.62 14.93
N TYR A 140 -6.93 -0.39 14.96
CA TYR A 140 -7.98 0.07 14.06
C TYR A 140 -7.35 0.87 12.93
N TRP A 141 -7.65 0.47 11.69
CA TRP A 141 -7.22 1.19 10.49
C TRP A 141 -8.39 1.98 9.92
N GLU A 142 -8.20 3.27 9.69
CA GLU A 142 -9.19 4.09 9.00
C GLU A 142 -8.58 4.64 7.72
N TRP A 143 -8.97 4.06 6.60
CA TRP A 143 -8.49 4.53 5.30
C TRP A 143 -9.48 5.48 4.59
N TRP A 144 -10.70 5.61 5.13
CA TRP A 144 -11.69 6.59 4.69
C TRP A 144 -12.64 6.91 5.85
N PRO A 145 -12.90 8.19 6.17
CA PRO A 145 -13.62 8.56 7.39
C PRO A 145 -15.14 8.65 7.22
N LYS A 146 -15.67 8.79 5.98
CA LYS A 146 -17.12 8.96 5.75
C LYS A 146 -17.58 8.48 4.36
N PRO A 147 -18.37 7.39 4.28
CA PRO A 147 -18.62 6.42 5.36
C PRO A 147 -17.31 5.78 5.83
N ILE A 148 -17.28 5.23 7.05
CA ILE A 148 -16.05 4.60 7.54
C ILE A 148 -15.75 3.37 6.71
N PHE A 149 -14.53 3.29 6.19
CA PHE A 149 -14.00 2.06 5.65
C PHE A 149 -12.71 1.65 6.38
N THR A 150 -12.55 0.35 6.56
CA THR A 150 -11.41 -0.30 7.23
C THR A 150 -11.02 -1.57 6.48
N PRO A 151 -9.75 -1.96 6.46
CA PRO A 151 -9.32 -3.28 5.98
C PRO A 151 -9.92 -4.40 6.84
N GLY A 152 -10.37 -5.48 6.19
CA GLY A 152 -10.74 -6.74 6.85
C GLY A 152 -9.64 -7.81 6.72
N LYS A 153 -9.99 -9.07 6.98
CA LYS A 153 -9.05 -10.20 7.05
C LYS A 153 -8.17 -10.38 5.83
N THR A 154 -8.72 -10.21 4.63
CA THR A 154 -8.03 -10.54 3.38
C THR A 154 -7.27 -9.36 2.77
N ASN A 155 -7.10 -8.27 3.53
CA ASN A 155 -6.34 -7.10 3.11
C ASN A 155 -4.91 -7.16 3.66
N TRP A 156 -3.92 -6.71 2.89
CA TRP A 156 -2.52 -6.65 3.29
C TRP A 156 -2.28 -5.91 4.60
N LEU A 157 -3.12 -4.94 4.99
CA LEU A 157 -3.00 -4.25 6.28
C LEU A 157 -3.26 -5.16 7.47
N SER A 158 -4.03 -6.24 7.31
CA SER A 158 -4.14 -7.29 8.34
C SER A 158 -2.83 -8.05 8.50
N GLU A 159 -2.20 -8.45 7.40
CA GLU A 159 -0.88 -9.11 7.41
C GLU A 159 0.21 -8.18 7.98
N ILE A 160 0.22 -6.90 7.58
CA ILE A 160 1.12 -5.88 8.14
C ILE A 160 0.90 -5.70 9.64
N SER A 161 -0.35 -5.75 10.11
CA SER A 161 -0.66 -5.67 11.53
C SER A 161 -0.03 -6.83 12.30
N GLU A 162 -0.17 -8.06 11.79
CA GLU A 162 0.39 -9.27 12.41
C GLU A 162 1.92 -9.22 12.43
N LEU A 163 2.56 -8.87 11.31
CA LEU A 163 4.02 -8.75 11.21
C LEU A 163 4.59 -7.62 12.07
N ALA A 164 3.79 -6.59 12.37
CA ALA A 164 4.17 -5.51 13.28
C ALA A 164 3.94 -5.87 14.76
N GLY A 165 3.55 -7.11 15.08
CA GLY A 165 3.23 -7.53 16.45
C GLY A 165 1.84 -7.10 16.94
N GLY A 166 0.96 -6.69 16.04
CA GLY A 166 -0.41 -6.28 16.34
C GLY A 166 -1.47 -7.26 15.82
N MET A 167 -2.72 -6.84 15.95
CA MET A 167 -3.91 -7.51 15.41
C MET A 167 -4.85 -6.45 14.86
N ASN A 168 -5.23 -6.57 13.58
CA ASN A 168 -6.32 -5.75 13.03
C ASN A 168 -7.62 -6.12 13.75
N ILE A 169 -8.29 -5.14 14.36
CA ILE A 169 -9.54 -5.40 15.08
C ILE A 169 -10.68 -5.86 14.17
N PHE A 170 -10.57 -5.78 12.84
CA PHE A 170 -11.54 -6.27 11.85
C PHE A 170 -11.07 -7.55 11.11
N SER A 171 -10.04 -8.25 11.62
CA SER A 171 -9.51 -9.49 11.01
C SER A 171 -10.45 -10.70 11.08
N ASP A 172 -11.58 -10.60 11.77
CA ASP A 172 -12.68 -11.57 11.77
C ASP A 172 -13.58 -11.45 10.52
N VAL A 173 -13.58 -10.31 9.84
CA VAL A 173 -14.41 -10.09 8.65
C VAL A 173 -13.66 -10.54 7.40
N ALA A 174 -14.13 -11.61 6.75
CA ALA A 174 -13.51 -12.21 5.56
C ALA A 174 -13.70 -11.39 4.26
N LYS A 175 -13.32 -10.11 4.29
CA LYS A 175 -13.33 -9.17 3.16
C LYS A 175 -12.04 -8.36 3.15
N ALA A 176 -11.63 -7.86 1.98
CA ALA A 176 -10.52 -6.92 1.91
C ALA A 176 -10.97 -5.55 2.43
N ASN A 177 -12.18 -5.12 2.05
CA ASN A 177 -12.71 -3.80 2.36
C ASN A 177 -14.01 -3.94 3.15
N VAL A 178 -14.03 -3.36 4.35
CA VAL A 178 -15.19 -3.39 5.25
C VAL A 178 -15.71 -1.96 5.38
N GLN A 179 -16.94 -1.75 4.91
CA GLN A 179 -17.70 -0.57 5.31
C GLN A 179 -18.23 -0.81 6.72
N SER A 180 -17.92 0.11 7.63
CA SER A 180 -18.30 0.04 9.05
C SER A 180 -18.77 1.40 9.53
N ASP A 181 -18.96 1.54 10.83
CA ASP A 181 -19.33 2.77 11.51
C ASP A 181 -18.50 2.95 12.79
N TRP A 182 -18.68 4.10 13.43
CA TRP A 182 -17.90 4.44 14.61
C TRP A 182 -18.33 3.64 15.84
N ASP A 183 -19.62 3.27 15.93
CA ASP A 183 -20.15 2.51 17.06
C ASP A 183 -19.49 1.12 17.14
N GLU A 184 -19.26 0.47 16.00
CA GLU A 184 -18.53 -0.80 15.93
C GLU A 184 -17.05 -0.62 16.32
N VAL A 185 -16.42 0.51 15.96
CA VAL A 185 -15.05 0.83 16.40
C VAL A 185 -14.98 1.02 17.93
N VAL A 186 -15.96 1.73 18.51
CA VAL A 186 -16.08 1.92 19.96
C VAL A 186 -16.24 0.57 20.66
N LYS A 187 -17.12 -0.29 20.14
CA LYS A 187 -17.38 -1.64 20.69
C LYS A 187 -16.14 -2.54 20.64
N ARG A 188 -15.35 -2.48 19.56
CA ARG A 188 -14.11 -3.25 19.41
C ARG A 188 -12.93 -2.68 20.22
N ASN A 189 -13.06 -1.44 20.69
CA ASN A 189 -12.13 -0.77 21.61
C ASN A 189 -10.64 -0.97 21.26
N PRO A 190 -10.19 -0.42 20.11
CA PRO A 190 -8.80 -0.53 19.69
C PRO A 190 -7.86 0.15 20.69
N SER A 191 -6.66 -0.41 20.81
CA SER A 191 -5.58 0.19 21.61
C SER A 191 -4.83 1.27 20.84
N HIS A 192 -4.84 1.22 19.50
CA HIS A 192 -4.18 2.14 18.58
C HIS A 192 -5.09 2.44 17.40
N ILE A 193 -5.12 3.70 16.95
CA ILE A 193 -5.84 4.14 15.75
C ILE A 193 -4.83 4.57 14.69
N CYS A 194 -4.87 3.93 13.52
CA CYS A 194 -4.03 4.17 12.36
C CYS A 194 -4.87 4.85 11.27
N LEU A 195 -4.74 6.18 11.16
CA LEU A 195 -5.43 6.97 10.14
C LEU A 195 -4.56 7.00 8.87
N VAL A 196 -5.09 6.51 7.76
CA VAL A 196 -4.40 6.43 6.46
C VAL A 196 -5.35 6.78 5.31
N TRP A 197 -5.81 8.03 5.26
CA TRP A 197 -6.86 8.42 4.32
C TRP A 197 -6.36 8.46 2.87
N VAL A 198 -6.91 7.57 2.03
CA VAL A 198 -6.53 7.43 0.63
C VAL A 198 -6.76 8.76 -0.10
N GLY A 199 -5.77 9.22 -0.87
CA GLY A 199 -5.85 10.47 -1.64
C GLY A 199 -5.77 11.77 -0.81
N VAL A 200 -5.65 11.69 0.52
CA VAL A 200 -5.46 12.85 1.39
C VAL A 200 -4.00 12.93 1.83
N GLN A 201 -3.36 14.07 1.58
CA GLN A 201 -1.99 14.29 2.05
C GLN A 201 -1.94 14.22 3.58
N THR A 202 -0.97 13.48 4.13
CA THR A 202 -0.78 13.29 5.59
C THR A 202 -0.85 14.60 6.38
N LYS A 203 -0.21 15.68 5.88
CA LYS A 203 -0.23 17.01 6.52
C LYS A 203 -1.60 17.69 6.60
N LYS A 204 -2.57 17.24 5.80
CA LYS A 204 -3.96 17.73 5.76
C LYS A 204 -4.91 16.85 6.57
N MET A 205 -4.47 15.67 7.01
CA MET A 205 -5.28 14.79 7.83
C MET A 205 -5.37 15.33 9.26
N ASN A 206 -6.60 15.53 9.73
CA ASN A 206 -6.85 16.03 11.07
C ASN A 206 -7.23 14.88 12.02
N LYS A 207 -6.27 14.43 12.83
CA LYS A 207 -6.52 13.39 13.84
C LYS A 207 -7.53 13.81 14.90
N ASP A 208 -7.68 15.11 15.17
CA ASP A 208 -8.63 15.63 16.15
C ASP A 208 -10.09 15.46 15.69
N ALA A 209 -10.32 15.16 14.41
CA ALA A 209 -11.64 14.77 13.93
C ALA A 209 -12.16 13.50 14.63
N VAL A 210 -11.26 12.59 15.04
CA VAL A 210 -11.62 11.38 15.81
C VAL A 210 -12.12 11.75 17.21
N LEU A 211 -11.48 12.74 17.85
CA LEU A 211 -11.83 13.19 19.20
C LEU A 211 -13.24 13.81 19.28
N LYS A 212 -13.77 14.26 18.15
CA LYS A 212 -15.11 14.87 18.05
C LYS A 212 -16.21 13.86 17.78
N ARG A 213 -15.89 12.57 17.63
CA ARG A 213 -16.89 11.53 17.38
C ARG A 213 -17.61 11.15 18.67
N PRO A 214 -18.89 10.76 18.62
CA PRO A 214 -19.63 10.30 19.80
C PRO A 214 -18.86 9.19 20.52
N ASP A 215 -18.84 9.20 21.85
CA ASP A 215 -18.21 8.15 22.65
C ASP A 215 -16.69 7.93 22.40
N ALA A 216 -16.01 8.89 21.78
CA ALA A 216 -14.58 8.75 21.50
C ALA A 216 -13.74 8.56 22.78
N GLU A 217 -14.14 9.18 23.89
CA GLU A 217 -13.52 9.00 25.21
C GLU A 217 -13.65 7.57 25.77
N LYS A 218 -14.57 6.74 25.23
CA LYS A 218 -14.70 5.32 25.58
C LYS A 218 -13.65 4.44 24.88
N VAL A 219 -12.97 4.94 23.85
CA VAL A 219 -11.93 4.19 23.12
C VAL A 219 -10.57 4.30 23.83
N GLU A 220 -9.91 3.17 24.07
CA GLU A 220 -8.60 3.10 24.73
C GLU A 220 -7.53 3.91 24.00
N ALA A 221 -7.45 3.78 22.68
CA ALA A 221 -6.52 4.54 21.86
C ALA A 221 -6.68 6.06 22.02
N VAL A 222 -7.93 6.55 22.14
CA VAL A 222 -8.23 7.97 22.32
C VAL A 222 -7.76 8.44 23.69
N ARG A 223 -8.13 7.71 24.76
CA ARG A 223 -7.68 8.04 26.14
C ARG A 223 -6.17 8.05 26.29
N ALA A 224 -5.49 7.14 25.61
CA ALA A 224 -4.04 7.01 25.65
C ALA A 224 -3.30 7.94 24.66
N GLY A 225 -4.02 8.73 23.84
CA GLY A 225 -3.42 9.60 22.83
C GLY A 225 -2.75 8.85 21.66
N ARG A 226 -3.08 7.57 21.46
CA ARG A 226 -2.48 6.67 20.44
C ARG A 226 -3.25 6.71 19.13
N ILE A 227 -3.31 7.90 18.55
CA ILE A 227 -3.90 8.16 17.23
C ILE A 227 -2.79 8.63 16.30
N TYR A 228 -2.50 7.81 15.28
CA TYR A 228 -1.39 8.00 14.36
C TYR A 228 -1.92 8.38 12.99
N VAL A 229 -1.32 9.42 12.41
CA VAL A 229 -1.53 9.77 11.00
C VAL A 229 -0.38 9.12 10.23
N LEU A 230 -0.73 8.22 9.33
CA LEU A 230 0.22 7.39 8.59
C LEU A 230 0.26 7.79 7.11
N GLU A 231 1.38 7.52 6.46
CA GLU A 231 1.60 7.87 5.05
C GLU A 231 0.90 6.88 4.11
N GLU A 232 -0.06 7.36 3.33
CA GLU A 232 -0.77 6.57 2.31
C GLU A 232 0.18 5.75 1.42
N ALA A 233 1.30 6.35 1.02
CA ALA A 233 2.31 5.69 0.17
C ALA A 233 2.96 4.44 0.79
N LEU A 234 2.90 4.26 2.11
CA LEU A 234 3.51 3.13 2.82
C LEU A 234 2.50 2.07 3.27
N TYR A 235 1.20 2.33 3.10
CA TYR A 235 0.14 1.50 3.68
C TYR A 235 -1.03 1.23 2.72
N CYS A 236 -1.28 2.08 1.72
CA CYS A 236 -2.41 1.95 0.79
C CYS A 236 -2.00 1.60 -0.65
N ARG A 237 -0.70 1.54 -0.93
CA ARG A 237 -0.14 1.15 -2.23
C ARG A 237 0.43 -0.26 -2.10
N PRO A 238 -0.19 -1.29 -2.71
CA PRO A 238 0.28 -2.65 -2.57
C PRO A 238 1.52 -2.86 -3.44
N SER A 239 2.67 -2.46 -2.90
CA SER A 239 3.99 -2.55 -3.50
C SER A 239 5.02 -2.98 -2.44
N PRO A 240 6.29 -3.22 -2.81
CA PRO A 240 7.31 -3.56 -1.83
C PRO A 240 7.54 -2.47 -0.76
N ARG A 241 7.09 -1.23 -0.99
CA ARG A 241 7.15 -0.13 -0.01
C ARG A 241 6.30 -0.38 1.23
N LEU A 242 5.36 -1.33 1.20
CA LEU A 242 4.66 -1.75 2.41
C LEU A 242 5.62 -2.23 3.51
N LEU A 243 6.82 -2.72 3.16
CA LEU A 243 7.81 -3.14 4.17
C LEU A 243 8.48 -1.95 4.89
N LEU A 244 8.56 -0.77 4.25
CA LEU A 244 8.94 0.47 4.94
C LEU A 244 7.85 0.86 5.96
N GLY A 245 6.57 0.74 5.57
CA GLY A 245 5.43 0.96 6.47
C GLY A 245 5.43 -0.02 7.64
N LEU A 246 5.72 -1.30 7.38
CA LEU A 246 5.88 -2.34 8.41
C LEU A 246 6.98 -1.98 9.40
N LYS A 247 8.17 -1.61 8.92
CA LYS A 247 9.30 -1.21 9.77
C LYS A 247 8.94 -0.07 10.72
N LYS A 248 8.34 1.00 10.17
CA LYS A 248 7.86 2.15 10.95
C LYS A 248 6.83 1.74 12.00
N LEU A 249 5.83 0.97 11.59
CA LEU A 249 4.73 0.57 12.47
C LEU A 249 5.23 -0.34 13.60
N ALA A 250 6.06 -1.33 13.29
CA ALA A 250 6.56 -2.29 14.27
C ALA A 250 7.45 -1.61 15.33
N ALA A 251 8.34 -0.70 14.91
CA ALA A 251 9.15 0.12 15.80
C ALA A 251 8.28 1.03 16.70
N LEU A 252 7.19 1.57 16.15
CA LEU A 252 6.24 2.42 16.88
C LEU A 252 5.44 1.63 17.92
N LEU A 253 5.00 0.41 17.59
CA LEU A 253 4.16 -0.41 18.47
C LEU A 253 4.98 -1.13 19.55
N HIS A 254 6.14 -1.68 19.19
CA HIS A 254 6.95 -2.53 20.07
C HIS A 254 8.47 -2.22 19.93
N PRO A 255 8.93 -1.03 20.37
CA PRO A 255 10.33 -0.59 20.20
C PRO A 255 11.35 -1.46 20.95
N SER A 256 10.92 -2.28 21.92
CA SER A 256 11.79 -3.24 22.61
C SER A 256 11.96 -4.58 21.87
N VAL A 257 11.17 -4.81 20.82
CA VAL A 257 11.17 -6.06 20.03
C VAL A 257 11.69 -5.82 18.63
N PHE A 258 11.30 -4.72 17.99
CA PHE A 258 11.68 -4.41 16.62
C PHE A 258 12.83 -3.38 16.56
N PRO A 259 13.69 -3.45 15.52
CA PRO A 259 14.68 -2.42 15.26
C PRO A 259 14.05 -1.03 15.09
N PRO A 260 14.74 0.06 15.45
CA PRO A 260 14.27 1.40 15.17
C PRO A 260 14.18 1.65 13.66
N ASP A 261 13.30 2.58 13.26
CA ASP A 261 13.28 3.07 11.88
C ASP A 261 14.51 3.95 11.62
N ASP A 262 15.36 3.52 10.69
CA ASP A 262 16.54 4.26 10.22
C ASP A 262 16.24 5.11 8.96
N GLY A 263 15.00 5.06 8.44
CA GLY A 263 14.58 5.78 7.24
C GLY A 263 15.06 5.19 5.91
N MET A 264 15.79 4.07 5.94
CA MET A 264 16.35 3.40 4.76
C MET A 264 15.42 2.30 4.25
N ASP A 265 15.32 2.19 2.93
CA ASP A 265 14.65 1.08 2.26
C ASP A 265 15.49 -0.20 2.37
N PRO A 266 14.99 -1.26 3.04
CA PRO A 266 15.76 -2.47 3.25
C PRO A 266 15.94 -3.33 1.99
N LEU A 267 15.26 -2.99 0.89
CA LEU A 267 15.32 -3.73 -0.37
C LEU A 267 16.23 -3.07 -1.41
N LEU A 268 16.55 -1.79 -1.24
CA LEU A 268 17.43 -1.04 -2.14
C LEU A 268 18.82 -0.91 -1.53
N GLU A 269 19.84 -1.17 -2.34
CA GLU A 269 21.23 -0.83 -1.99
C GLU A 269 21.46 0.65 -2.31
N TYR A 270 22.03 1.39 -1.36
CA TYR A 270 22.35 2.82 -1.47
C TYR A 270 23.85 3.03 -1.63
#